data_AF-A0A7J4INW3-F1
#
_entry.id   AF-A0A7J4INW3-F1
#
_cell.length_a   1.000
_cell.length_b   1.000
_cell.length_c   1.000
_cell.angle_alpha   90.00
_cell.angle_beta   90.00
_cell.angle_gamma   90.00
#
_symmetry.space_group_name_H-M   'P 1'
#
loop_
_entity.id
_entity.type
_entity.pdbx_description
1 polymer ?
#
loop_
_entity_poly.entity_id
_entity_poly.type
_entity_poly.pdbx_seq_one_letter_code
_entity_poly.pdbx_strand_id
1 'polypeptide(L)'
;MFRVKLVEQPMPTGSKDTDTLLEWLIDSLSLVRRKSETWNVNDEPSALHRMFRGALLDDPLRGWNTKELGDSCGLSQTAMHNQMIRLRESGLVSSELKGRWHIHVLRGGTMNSAVELLSVQARKILEIRLAELSDLIVESEERMITPSEEEERYFKIKISEPSATIQNKDRIDSLIDDLGLNGDRVKPEDNLARKVLLELSQSHRAITLLVLAERMGETRSRTQRVLERMLDMSIVERVAMPERIAQDVYLGLMRQFDARGEEWLMTRGGVGRLSDEISKKVISGVKKKSLSIEKIESILENVTLDNQKLLLNTLGGRMPYGFRIAGRNGDEVTERVLSRLDRTIRRLKTVSSRVDESLE
;
A
#
# COMPACT_ATOMS: atom_id res chain seq x y z
N MET A 1 9.33 -6.28 -21.58
CA MET A 1 9.13 -6.89 -20.26
C MET A 1 7.89 -6.26 -19.67
N PHE A 2 6.93 -7.07 -19.25
CA PHE A 2 5.68 -6.56 -18.66
C PHE A 2 5.95 -5.89 -17.32
N ARG A 3 5.38 -4.71 -17.15
CA ARG A 3 5.43 -3.90 -15.93
C ARG A 3 4.19 -3.02 -15.85
N VAL A 4 3.47 -3.13 -14.74
CA VAL A 4 2.30 -2.29 -14.45
C VAL A 4 2.34 -1.81 -13.00
N LYS A 5 1.81 -0.62 -12.76
CA LYS A 5 1.50 -0.13 -11.41
C LYS A 5 -0.02 -0.04 -11.30
N LEU A 6 -0.57 -0.65 -10.27
CA LEU A 6 -2.00 -0.63 -10.00
C LEU A 6 -2.25 0.19 -8.75
N VAL A 7 -3.25 1.06 -8.80
CA VAL A 7 -3.79 1.79 -7.67
C VAL A 7 -5.27 1.53 -7.65
N GLU A 8 -5.76 1.06 -6.52
CA GLU A 8 -7.17 0.92 -6.27
C GLU A 8 -7.82 2.30 -6.18
N GLN A 9 -8.79 2.52 -7.06
CA GLN A 9 -9.63 3.72 -7.06
C GLN A 9 -11.09 3.34 -6.75
N PRO A 10 -11.87 4.24 -6.13
CA PRO A 10 -13.31 4.10 -6.05
C PRO A 10 -13.88 4.09 -7.48
N MET A 11 -14.83 3.21 -7.77
CA MET A 11 -15.40 3.12 -9.11
C MET A 11 -16.19 4.39 -9.48
N PRO A 12 -16.14 4.85 -10.74
CA PRO A 12 -16.98 5.92 -11.25
C PRO A 12 -18.42 5.38 -11.46
N THR A 13 -19.12 5.17 -10.35
CA THR A 13 -20.41 4.49 -10.34
C THR A 13 -21.46 5.31 -11.09
N GLY A 14 -22.14 4.69 -12.05
CA GLY A 14 -23.18 5.34 -12.85
C GLY A 14 -22.68 6.18 -14.03
N SER A 15 -21.37 6.42 -14.17
CA SER A 15 -20.85 7.13 -15.34
C SER A 15 -20.88 6.24 -16.58
N LYS A 16 -21.32 6.83 -17.69
CA LYS A 16 -21.20 6.30 -19.07
C LYS A 16 -20.36 7.23 -19.95
N ASP A 17 -19.79 8.28 -19.37
CA ASP A 17 -18.98 9.24 -20.10
C ASP A 17 -17.60 8.64 -20.40
N THR A 18 -17.27 8.49 -21.68
CA THR A 18 -16.04 7.82 -22.13
C THR A 18 -14.79 8.48 -21.55
N ASP A 19 -14.77 9.81 -21.47
CA ASP A 19 -13.59 10.56 -21.01
C ASP A 19 -13.35 10.32 -19.50
N THR A 20 -14.41 10.36 -18.70
CA THR A 20 -14.37 10.02 -17.26
C THR A 20 -13.91 8.58 -17.02
N LEU A 21 -14.46 7.61 -17.77
CA LEU A 21 -14.12 6.20 -17.61
C LEU A 21 -12.66 5.91 -18.02
N LEU A 22 -12.22 6.52 -19.13
CA LEU A 22 -10.86 6.41 -19.64
C LEU A 22 -9.85 7.00 -18.67
N GLU A 23 -10.10 8.19 -18.13
CA GLU A 23 -9.18 8.80 -17.19
C GLU A 23 -9.10 8.02 -15.87
N TRP A 24 -10.22 7.46 -15.41
CA TRP A 24 -10.20 6.54 -14.27
C TRP A 24 -9.31 5.32 -14.52
N LEU A 25 -9.32 4.74 -15.73
CA LEU A 25 -8.41 3.63 -16.09
C LEU A 25 -6.95 4.08 -16.10
N ILE A 26 -6.65 5.24 -16.66
CA ILE A 26 -5.30 5.82 -16.71
C ILE A 26 -4.73 6.02 -15.30
N ASP A 27 -5.54 6.53 -14.38
CA ASP A 27 -5.17 6.74 -12.98
C ASP A 27 -5.02 5.42 -12.21
N SER A 28 -5.96 4.48 -12.40
CA SER A 28 -5.92 3.15 -11.78
C SER A 28 -4.72 2.32 -12.23
N LEU A 29 -4.26 2.53 -13.46
CA LEU A 29 -3.04 1.93 -14.01
C LEU A 29 -1.78 2.79 -13.79
N SER A 30 -1.90 3.90 -13.06
CA SER A 30 -0.80 4.83 -12.73
C SER A 30 0.06 5.22 -13.95
N LEU A 31 -0.56 5.39 -15.12
CA LEU A 31 0.16 5.64 -16.36
C LEU A 31 0.65 7.09 -16.47
N VAL A 32 -0.02 8.00 -15.74
CA VAL A 32 0.32 9.42 -15.62
C VAL A 32 0.68 9.74 -14.17
N ARG A 33 1.72 10.56 -13.98
CA ARG A 33 2.00 11.15 -12.67
C ARG A 33 1.24 12.46 -12.55
N ARG A 34 0.17 12.48 -11.76
CA ARG A 34 -0.56 13.71 -11.44
C ARG A 34 -0.04 14.34 -10.15
N LYS A 35 -0.07 15.67 -10.07
CA LYS A 35 0.26 16.42 -8.84
C LYS A 35 -0.96 16.58 -7.93
N SER A 36 -2.17 16.54 -8.47
CA SER A 36 -3.44 16.53 -7.74
C SER A 36 -4.01 15.12 -7.66
N GLU A 37 -4.73 14.82 -6.57
CA GLU A 37 -5.39 13.53 -6.34
C GLU A 37 -6.73 13.41 -7.08
N THR A 38 -7.25 14.50 -7.63
CA THR A 38 -8.54 14.57 -8.30
C THR A 38 -8.41 15.15 -9.70
N TRP A 39 -9.11 14.49 -10.62
CA TRP A 39 -9.33 14.95 -11.98
C TRP A 39 -10.73 15.52 -12.09
N ASN A 40 -10.82 16.70 -12.69
CA ASN A 40 -12.07 17.28 -13.11
C ASN A 40 -12.22 17.10 -14.63
N VAL A 41 -13.45 16.92 -15.12
CA VAL A 41 -13.74 16.85 -16.56
C VAL A 41 -13.28 18.13 -17.29
N ASN A 42 -13.20 19.24 -16.56
CA ASN A 42 -12.68 20.52 -17.06
C ASN A 42 -11.14 20.61 -17.08
N ASP A 43 -10.43 19.65 -16.50
CA ASP A 43 -8.96 19.62 -16.54
C ASP A 43 -8.48 19.22 -17.94
N GLU A 44 -7.31 19.73 -18.35
CA GLU A 44 -6.74 19.39 -19.65
C GLU A 44 -6.49 17.87 -19.73
N PRO A 45 -7.02 17.19 -20.78
CA PRO A 45 -6.85 15.75 -20.92
C PRO A 45 -5.38 15.35 -20.98
N SER A 46 -5.02 14.26 -20.30
CA SER A 46 -3.63 13.78 -20.31
C SER A 46 -3.18 13.39 -21.73
N ALA A 47 -1.87 13.36 -21.98
CA ALA A 47 -1.34 12.92 -23.28
C ALA A 47 -1.82 11.51 -23.66
N LEU A 48 -1.94 10.61 -22.69
CA LEU A 48 -2.48 9.27 -22.90
C LEU A 48 -3.97 9.28 -23.20
N HIS A 49 -4.75 10.12 -22.51
CA HIS A 49 -6.16 10.30 -22.80
C HIS A 49 -6.38 10.72 -24.27
N ARG A 50 -5.62 11.73 -24.73
CA ARG A 50 -5.66 12.16 -26.14
C ARG A 50 -5.26 11.05 -27.11
N MET A 51 -4.27 10.23 -26.77
CA MET A 51 -3.86 9.08 -27.59
C MET A 51 -4.92 8.00 -27.70
N PHE A 52 -5.62 7.70 -26.62
CA PHE A 52 -6.73 6.75 -26.66
C PHE A 52 -7.90 7.31 -27.48
N ARG A 53 -8.37 8.53 -27.19
CA ARG A 53 -9.53 9.12 -27.88
C ARG A 53 -9.28 9.44 -29.35
N GLY A 54 -8.09 9.97 -29.69
CA GLY A 54 -7.77 10.39 -31.06
C GLY A 54 -7.21 9.28 -31.97
N ALA A 55 -6.97 8.08 -31.45
CA ALA A 55 -6.40 6.99 -32.25
C ALA A 55 -6.80 5.59 -31.76
N LEU A 56 -6.36 5.18 -30.57
CA LEU A 56 -6.41 3.77 -30.18
C LEU A 56 -7.82 3.23 -29.88
N LEU A 57 -8.78 4.09 -29.58
CA LEU A 57 -10.20 3.72 -29.41
C LEU A 57 -11.02 3.95 -30.68
N ASP A 58 -10.61 4.89 -31.54
CA ASP A 58 -11.31 5.23 -32.79
C ASP A 58 -11.13 4.14 -33.86
N ASP A 59 -9.88 3.69 -34.05
CA ASP A 59 -9.57 2.54 -34.92
C ASP A 59 -8.53 1.63 -34.22
N PRO A 60 -8.99 0.73 -33.33
CA PRO A 60 -8.13 -0.05 -32.43
C PRO A 60 -7.10 -0.96 -33.13
N LEU A 61 -7.41 -1.43 -34.33
CA LEU A 61 -6.61 -2.41 -35.08
C LEU A 61 -5.98 -1.85 -36.36
N ARG A 62 -6.19 -0.56 -36.68
CA ARG A 62 -5.58 0.12 -37.86
C ARG A 62 -4.08 -0.15 -38.01
N GLY A 63 -3.39 -0.17 -36.87
CA GLY A 63 -1.94 -0.11 -36.81
C GLY A 63 -1.45 1.31 -37.00
N TRP A 64 -0.95 1.90 -35.92
CA TRP A 64 -0.46 3.27 -35.90
C TRP A 64 1.06 3.31 -35.74
N ASN A 65 1.76 4.04 -36.59
CA ASN A 65 3.17 4.33 -36.34
C ASN A 65 3.33 5.56 -35.44
N THR A 66 4.53 5.73 -34.89
CA THR A 66 4.89 6.83 -33.98
C THR A 66 4.58 8.22 -34.53
N LYS A 67 4.75 8.42 -35.85
CA LYS A 67 4.50 9.69 -36.52
C LYS A 67 3.01 9.98 -36.65
N GLU A 68 2.24 9.02 -37.12
CA GLU A 68 0.79 9.15 -37.23
C GLU A 68 0.12 9.42 -35.88
N LEU A 69 0.58 8.76 -34.81
CA LEU A 69 0.12 9.05 -33.45
C LEU A 69 0.48 10.47 -33.01
N GLY A 70 1.70 10.93 -33.30
CA GLY A 70 2.12 12.29 -32.98
C GLY A 70 1.26 13.35 -33.68
N ASP A 71 1.02 13.15 -34.98
CA ASP A 71 0.24 14.05 -35.82
C ASP A 71 -1.25 14.07 -35.41
N SER A 72 -1.83 12.91 -35.11
CA SER A 72 -3.25 12.79 -34.69
C SER A 72 -3.50 13.32 -33.26
N CYS A 73 -2.55 13.11 -32.34
CA CYS A 73 -2.76 13.41 -30.92
C CYS A 73 -2.15 14.74 -30.47
N GLY A 74 -1.49 15.48 -31.37
CA GLY A 74 -0.80 16.74 -31.07
C GLY A 74 0.37 16.56 -30.09
N LEU A 75 1.09 15.44 -30.17
CA LEU A 75 2.19 15.10 -29.27
C LEU A 75 3.54 15.11 -29.99
N SER A 76 4.59 15.58 -29.31
CA SER A 76 5.95 15.48 -29.85
C SER A 76 6.39 14.02 -29.96
N GLN A 77 7.32 13.74 -30.89
CA GLN A 77 7.89 12.40 -31.10
C GLN A 77 8.44 11.78 -29.80
N THR A 78 9.18 12.57 -29.02
CA THR A 78 9.76 12.12 -27.74
C THR A 78 8.67 11.84 -26.70
N ALA A 79 7.63 12.68 -26.61
CA ALA A 79 6.53 12.45 -25.69
C ALA A 79 5.77 11.16 -26.05
N MET A 80 5.47 10.95 -27.34
CA MET A 80 4.80 9.76 -27.84
C MET A 80 5.62 8.50 -27.55
N HIS A 81 6.92 8.51 -27.86
CA HIS A 81 7.81 7.37 -27.58
C HIS A 81 7.77 6.94 -26.11
N ASN A 82 7.84 7.91 -25.19
CA ASN A 82 7.77 7.64 -23.75
C ASN A 82 6.40 7.07 -23.32
N GLN A 83 5.29 7.59 -23.85
CA GLN A 83 3.96 7.04 -23.58
C GLN A 83 3.81 5.63 -24.14
N MET A 84 4.36 5.37 -25.32
CA MET A 84 4.24 4.07 -25.98
C MET A 84 5.08 2.99 -25.31
N ILE A 85 6.22 3.34 -24.71
CA ILE A 85 6.92 2.44 -23.80
C ILE A 85 6.00 2.04 -22.63
N ARG A 86 5.35 3.00 -21.97
CA ARG A 86 4.44 2.71 -20.83
C ARG A 86 3.25 1.84 -21.23
N LEU A 87 2.62 2.12 -22.36
CA LEU A 87 1.48 1.34 -22.85
C LEU A 87 1.86 -0.08 -23.26
N ARG A 88 3.06 -0.27 -23.83
CA ARG A 88 3.58 -1.61 -24.14
C ARG A 88 4.00 -2.37 -22.90
N GLU A 89 4.69 -1.72 -21.96
CA GLU A 89 5.10 -2.34 -20.70
C GLU A 89 3.88 -2.76 -19.86
N SER A 90 2.84 -1.92 -19.77
CA SER A 90 1.59 -2.28 -19.10
C SER A 90 0.78 -3.36 -19.82
N GLY A 91 1.11 -3.66 -21.07
CA GLY A 91 0.43 -4.69 -21.86
C GLY A 91 -0.89 -4.24 -22.49
N LEU A 92 -1.22 -2.94 -22.47
CA LEU A 92 -2.40 -2.38 -23.14
C LEU A 92 -2.22 -2.26 -24.66
N VAL A 93 -0.99 -2.02 -25.11
CA VAL A 93 -0.66 -1.88 -26.54
C VAL A 93 0.27 -2.99 -26.98
N SER A 94 -0.01 -3.58 -28.13
CA SER A 94 0.91 -4.48 -28.82
C SER A 94 1.65 -3.73 -29.92
N SER A 95 2.86 -4.19 -30.24
CA SER A 95 3.62 -3.64 -31.35
C SER A 95 4.27 -4.73 -32.18
N GLU A 96 4.20 -4.57 -33.50
CA GLU A 96 4.92 -5.38 -34.47
C GLU A 96 5.89 -4.52 -35.27
N LEU A 97 6.98 -5.12 -35.75
CA LEU A 97 7.90 -4.42 -36.65
C LEU A 97 7.46 -4.68 -38.10
N LYS A 98 7.05 -3.62 -38.81
CA LYS A 98 6.76 -3.67 -40.24
C LYS A 98 7.75 -2.78 -40.98
N GLY A 99 8.71 -3.42 -41.65
CA GLY A 99 9.84 -2.72 -42.26
C GLY A 99 10.73 -2.05 -41.21
N ARG A 100 10.83 -0.72 -41.26
CA ARG A 100 11.62 0.09 -40.31
C ARG A 100 10.78 0.69 -39.16
N TRP A 101 9.47 0.45 -39.16
CA TRP A 101 8.55 1.11 -38.24
C TRP A 101 7.92 0.11 -37.28
N HIS A 102 7.84 0.51 -36.02
CA HIS A 102 6.95 -0.15 -35.07
C HIS A 102 5.52 0.31 -35.33
N ILE A 103 4.64 -0.66 -35.53
CA ILE A 103 3.20 -0.45 -35.71
C ILE A 103 2.51 -0.86 -34.42
N HIS A 104 1.68 0.03 -33.89
CA HIS A 104 1.05 -0.07 -32.58
C HIS A 104 -0.47 -0.27 -32.72
N VAL A 105 -1.02 -1.20 -31.95
CA VAL A 105 -2.47 -1.47 -31.90
C VAL A 105 -2.95 -1.60 -30.47
N LEU A 106 -4.21 -1.26 -30.21
CA LEU A 106 -4.85 -1.61 -28.94
C LEU A 106 -4.92 -3.13 -28.84
N ARG A 107 -4.32 -3.69 -27.79
CA ARG A 107 -4.17 -5.13 -27.68
C ARG A 107 -5.53 -5.81 -27.58
N GLY A 108 -5.82 -6.76 -28.46
CA GLY A 108 -7.11 -7.46 -28.49
C GLY A 108 -8.24 -6.66 -29.16
N GLY A 109 -7.96 -5.47 -29.67
CA GLY A 109 -8.90 -4.70 -30.50
C GLY A 109 -9.98 -3.91 -29.75
N THR A 110 -10.08 -4.05 -28.42
CA THR A 110 -10.98 -3.23 -27.57
C THR A 110 -10.32 -2.94 -26.23
N MET A 111 -10.83 -1.95 -25.48
CA MET A 111 -10.29 -1.63 -24.16
C MET A 111 -10.52 -2.78 -23.19
N ASN A 112 -11.69 -3.42 -23.22
CA ASN A 112 -11.99 -4.58 -22.38
C ASN A 112 -11.02 -5.74 -22.65
N SER A 113 -10.79 -6.10 -23.92
CA SER A 113 -9.87 -7.17 -24.29
C SER A 113 -8.43 -6.88 -23.85
N ALA A 114 -7.98 -5.61 -24.00
CA ALA A 114 -6.66 -5.19 -23.55
C ALA A 114 -6.50 -5.34 -22.03
N VAL A 115 -7.49 -4.88 -21.26
CA VAL A 115 -7.50 -4.96 -19.80
C VAL A 115 -7.63 -6.39 -19.30
N GLU A 116 -8.39 -7.26 -19.97
CA GLU A 116 -8.47 -8.68 -19.62
C GLU A 116 -7.13 -9.39 -19.78
N LEU A 117 -6.43 -9.18 -20.90
CA LEU A 117 -5.11 -9.74 -21.15
C LEU A 117 -4.06 -9.21 -20.15
N LEU A 118 -4.09 -7.90 -19.88
CA LEU A 118 -3.27 -7.27 -18.83
C LEU A 118 -3.54 -7.93 -17.48
N SER A 119 -4.81 -8.14 -17.13
CA SER A 119 -5.23 -8.70 -15.83
C SER A 119 -4.69 -10.11 -15.62
N VAL A 120 -4.79 -10.97 -16.64
CA VAL A 120 -4.27 -12.35 -16.58
C VAL A 120 -2.75 -12.34 -16.40
N GLN A 121 -2.04 -11.51 -17.17
CA GLN A 121 -0.59 -11.39 -17.05
C GLN A 121 -0.15 -10.83 -15.69
N ALA A 122 -0.78 -9.74 -15.24
CA ALA A 122 -0.49 -9.10 -13.96
C ALA A 122 -0.67 -10.08 -12.80
N ARG A 123 -1.81 -10.78 -12.76
CA ARG A 123 -2.08 -11.78 -11.72
C ARG A 123 -1.05 -12.89 -11.73
N LYS A 124 -0.73 -13.46 -12.91
CA LYS A 124 0.23 -14.57 -12.99
C LYS A 124 1.65 -14.16 -12.62
N ILE A 125 2.08 -12.99 -13.05
CA ILE A 125 3.40 -12.46 -12.69
C ILE A 125 3.48 -12.20 -11.19
N LEU A 126 2.43 -11.63 -10.60
CA LEU A 126 2.40 -11.37 -9.16
C LEU A 126 2.44 -12.66 -8.35
N GLU A 127 1.71 -13.72 -8.75
CA GLU A 127 1.82 -15.05 -8.10
C GLU A 127 3.27 -15.55 -8.03
N ILE A 128 4.02 -15.44 -9.13
CA ILE A 128 5.42 -15.86 -9.18
C ILE A 128 6.26 -15.04 -8.18
N ARG A 129 5.97 -13.74 -8.04
CA ARG A 129 6.73 -12.87 -7.11
C ARG A 129 6.34 -13.08 -5.67
N LEU A 130 5.08 -13.35 -5.41
CA LEU A 130 4.60 -13.66 -4.08
C LEU A 130 5.11 -15.02 -3.60
N ALA A 131 5.35 -15.98 -4.50
CA ALA A 131 6.06 -17.21 -4.15
C ALA A 131 7.50 -16.92 -3.65
N GLU A 132 8.27 -16.10 -4.37
CA GLU A 132 9.60 -15.68 -3.93
C GLU A 132 9.57 -14.93 -2.58
N LEU A 133 8.53 -14.11 -2.34
CA LEU A 133 8.33 -13.41 -1.07
C LEU A 133 7.93 -14.37 0.06
N SER A 134 7.08 -15.34 -0.24
CA SER A 134 6.54 -16.32 0.71
C SER A 134 7.67 -17.08 1.39
N ASP A 135 8.65 -17.51 0.60
CA ASP A 135 9.85 -18.24 1.07
C ASP A 135 10.70 -17.45 2.09
N LEU A 136 10.58 -16.12 2.13
CA LEU A 136 11.33 -15.28 3.08
C LEU A 136 10.66 -15.18 4.45
N ILE A 137 9.37 -15.51 4.55
CA ILE A 137 8.53 -15.24 5.72
C ILE A 137 8.51 -16.47 6.62
N VAL A 138 9.06 -16.32 7.83
CA VAL A 138 8.98 -17.35 8.86
C VAL A 138 7.55 -17.42 9.39
N GLU A 139 7.05 -18.65 9.54
CA GLU A 139 5.75 -18.93 10.15
C GLU A 139 5.75 -18.56 11.64
N SER A 140 4.69 -17.89 12.07
CA SER A 140 4.52 -17.49 13.47
C SER A 140 3.04 -17.33 13.82
N GLU A 141 2.51 -18.17 14.70
CA GLU A 141 1.19 -17.93 15.29
C GLU A 141 1.24 -16.76 16.30
N GLU A 142 2.36 -16.60 17.01
CA GLU A 142 2.54 -15.51 17.99
C GLU A 142 2.34 -14.13 17.35
N ARG A 143 2.73 -13.96 16.08
CA ARG A 143 2.60 -12.65 15.45
C ARG A 143 1.16 -12.27 15.23
N MET A 144 0.20 -13.20 15.24
CA MET A 144 -1.22 -12.96 14.95
C MET A 144 -2.10 -12.84 16.19
N ILE A 145 -1.55 -12.98 17.41
CA ILE A 145 -2.28 -12.90 18.69
C ILE A 145 -3.12 -11.61 18.79
N THR A 146 -2.51 -10.46 18.51
CA THR A 146 -3.23 -9.19 18.50
C THR A 146 -3.99 -9.04 17.19
N PRO A 147 -5.31 -8.78 17.21
CA PRO A 147 -6.06 -8.52 15.98
C PRO A 147 -5.50 -7.33 15.19
N SER A 148 -5.60 -7.42 13.87
CA SER A 148 -5.27 -6.29 12.98
C SER A 148 -6.26 -5.15 13.21
N GLU A 149 -5.81 -3.90 13.07
CA GLU A 149 -6.74 -2.78 13.01
C GLU A 149 -7.30 -2.63 11.59
N GLU A 150 -8.61 -2.44 11.47
CA GLU A 150 -9.25 -2.11 10.20
C GLU A 150 -8.87 -0.68 9.79
N GLU A 151 -7.75 -0.54 9.08
CA GLU A 151 -7.36 0.71 8.43
C GLU A 151 -7.80 0.67 6.96
N GLU A 152 -8.72 1.56 6.59
CA GLU A 152 -9.15 1.70 5.20
C GLU A 152 -8.02 2.33 4.37
N ARG A 153 -7.19 1.47 3.76
CA ARG A 153 -6.12 1.86 2.83
C ARG A 153 -6.47 1.45 1.41
N TYR A 154 -6.21 2.33 0.45
CA TYR A 154 -6.25 1.99 -0.97
C TYR A 154 -5.08 1.07 -1.33
N PHE A 155 -5.39 -0.03 -2.03
CA PHE A 155 -4.36 -0.96 -2.47
C PHE A 155 -3.51 -0.34 -3.56
N LYS A 156 -2.19 -0.47 -3.46
CA LYS A 156 -1.27 -0.03 -4.53
C LYS A 156 -0.11 -0.99 -4.64
N ILE A 157 0.16 -1.42 -5.87
CA ILE A 157 1.19 -2.41 -6.14
C ILE A 157 1.88 -2.16 -7.48
N LYS A 158 3.19 -2.44 -7.53
CA LYS A 158 3.93 -2.56 -8.79
C LYS A 158 4.12 -4.05 -9.09
N ILE A 159 3.82 -4.45 -10.30
CA ILE A 159 3.96 -5.81 -10.80
C ILE A 159 4.90 -5.78 -11.98
N SER A 160 6.00 -6.54 -11.92
CA SER A 160 7.01 -6.62 -12.98
C SER A 160 7.45 -8.07 -13.19
N GLU A 161 7.63 -8.47 -14.45
CA GLU A 161 8.27 -9.77 -14.75
C GLU A 161 9.67 -9.86 -14.13
N PRO A 162 10.15 -11.09 -13.82
CA PRO A 162 11.53 -11.36 -13.42
C PRO A 162 12.54 -10.58 -14.25
N SER A 163 13.16 -9.57 -13.61
CA SER A 163 14.28 -8.86 -14.21
C SER A 163 15.56 -9.69 -14.08
N ALA A 164 16.53 -9.40 -14.94
CA ALA A 164 17.87 -9.96 -14.84
C ALA A 164 18.53 -9.47 -13.54
N THR A 165 19.18 -10.38 -12.83
CA THR A 165 19.94 -10.03 -11.64
C THR A 165 21.12 -9.13 -12.03
N ILE A 166 21.22 -7.98 -11.38
CA ILE A 166 22.31 -7.02 -11.60
C ILE A 166 23.58 -7.56 -10.95
N GLN A 167 24.75 -7.28 -11.53
CA GLN A 167 26.04 -7.63 -10.95
C GLN A 167 26.14 -7.11 -9.50
N ASN A 168 26.62 -7.96 -8.58
CA ASN A 168 26.71 -7.70 -7.13
C ASN A 168 25.38 -7.53 -6.38
N LYS A 169 24.26 -7.89 -7.00
CA LYS A 169 22.95 -8.03 -6.33
C LYS A 169 22.51 -9.49 -6.36
N ASP A 170 21.66 -9.87 -5.41
CA ASP A 170 21.05 -11.20 -5.39
C ASP A 170 19.57 -11.17 -5.81
N ARG A 171 18.91 -12.32 -5.70
CA ARG A 171 17.51 -12.45 -6.12
C ARG A 171 16.54 -11.64 -5.27
N ILE A 172 16.85 -11.45 -3.99
CA ILE A 172 16.00 -10.66 -3.08
C ILE A 172 16.04 -9.19 -3.50
N ASP A 173 17.21 -8.67 -3.90
CA ASP A 173 17.30 -7.29 -4.40
C ASP A 173 16.43 -7.08 -5.63
N SER A 174 16.46 -8.03 -6.59
CA SER A 174 15.58 -8.00 -7.76
C SER A 174 14.10 -8.04 -7.36
N LEU A 175 13.72 -8.88 -6.40
CA LEU A 175 12.35 -8.96 -5.89
C LEU A 175 11.87 -7.62 -5.30
N ILE A 176 12.70 -6.97 -4.47
CA ILE A 176 12.42 -5.65 -3.87
C ILE A 176 12.19 -4.59 -4.96
N ASP A 177 13.03 -4.57 -6.00
CA ASP A 177 12.94 -3.62 -7.10
C ASP A 177 11.70 -3.88 -7.98
N ASP A 178 11.41 -5.14 -8.25
CA ASP A 178 10.33 -5.58 -9.14
C ASP A 178 8.94 -5.35 -8.51
N LEU A 179 8.82 -5.54 -7.19
CA LEU A 179 7.66 -5.17 -6.36
C LEU A 179 7.58 -3.65 -6.08
N GLY A 180 8.64 -2.90 -6.37
CA GLY A 180 8.67 -1.44 -6.22
C GLY A 180 8.86 -0.94 -4.78
N LEU A 181 9.34 -1.79 -3.88
CA LEU A 181 9.54 -1.48 -2.45
C LEU A 181 10.65 -0.45 -2.21
N ASN A 182 11.59 -0.31 -3.15
CA ASN A 182 12.59 0.76 -3.15
C ASN A 182 12.03 2.14 -3.56
N GLY A 183 10.89 2.17 -4.25
CA GLY A 183 10.33 3.37 -4.85
C GLY A 183 11.09 3.85 -6.09
N ASP A 184 10.68 4.99 -6.64
CA ASP A 184 11.15 5.44 -7.97
C ASP A 184 12.46 6.24 -7.96
N ARG A 185 12.99 6.61 -6.78
CA ARG A 185 14.16 7.50 -6.63
C ARG A 185 15.13 6.96 -5.57
N VAL A 186 15.45 5.67 -5.66
CA VAL A 186 16.41 5.03 -4.75
C VAL A 186 17.83 5.18 -5.29
N LYS A 187 18.82 5.31 -4.40
CA LYS A 187 20.23 5.30 -4.79
C LYS A 187 20.65 3.86 -5.10
N PRO A 188 21.58 3.61 -6.04
CA PRO A 188 21.98 2.25 -6.44
C PRO A 188 22.33 1.31 -5.27
N GLU A 189 22.97 1.86 -4.23
CA GLU A 189 23.45 1.15 -3.04
C GLU A 189 22.42 1.04 -1.89
N ASP A 190 21.22 1.64 -2.04
CA ASP A 190 20.23 1.69 -0.97
C ASP A 190 19.56 0.33 -0.76
N ASN A 191 19.74 -0.24 0.42
CA ASN A 191 19.21 -1.55 0.82
C ASN A 191 18.20 -1.47 1.97
N LEU A 192 17.67 -0.27 2.28
CA LEU A 192 16.75 -0.10 3.41
C LEU A 192 15.48 -0.96 3.27
N ALA A 193 14.88 -0.99 2.07
CA ALA A 193 13.66 -1.77 1.85
C ALA A 193 13.88 -3.27 2.06
N ARG A 194 15.03 -3.78 1.61
CA ARG A 194 15.46 -5.16 1.86
C ARG A 194 15.58 -5.44 3.35
N LYS A 195 16.34 -4.62 4.08
CA LYS A 195 16.59 -4.85 5.51
C LYS A 195 15.29 -4.81 6.32
N VAL A 196 14.41 -3.84 6.05
CA VAL A 196 13.09 -3.74 6.71
C VAL A 196 12.23 -4.96 6.39
N LEU A 197 12.20 -5.42 5.13
CA LEU A 197 11.43 -6.59 4.76
C LEU A 197 11.92 -7.82 5.52
N LEU A 198 13.23 -8.08 5.48
CA LEU A 198 13.84 -9.25 6.15
C LEU A 198 13.61 -9.20 7.67
N GLU A 199 13.80 -8.03 8.29
CA GLU A 199 13.56 -7.86 9.72
C GLU A 199 12.12 -8.21 10.13
N LEU A 200 11.13 -7.76 9.33
CA LEU A 200 9.73 -8.07 9.59
C LEU A 200 9.39 -9.54 9.28
N SER A 201 9.93 -10.09 8.20
CA SER A 201 9.72 -11.47 7.78
C SER A 201 10.23 -12.49 8.81
N GLN A 202 11.30 -12.14 9.53
CA GLN A 202 11.91 -12.96 10.59
C GLN A 202 11.32 -12.68 11.99
N SER A 203 10.48 -11.65 12.14
CA SER A 203 9.95 -11.24 13.45
C SER A 203 8.67 -11.97 13.83
N HIS A 204 8.63 -12.54 15.04
CA HIS A 204 7.41 -13.14 15.59
C HIS A 204 6.46 -12.13 16.23
N ARG A 205 6.84 -10.84 16.29
CA ARG A 205 6.06 -9.79 16.96
C ARG A 205 6.09 -8.48 16.17
N ALA A 206 5.14 -7.59 16.46
CA ALA A 206 5.13 -6.26 15.87
C ALA A 206 6.32 -5.42 16.35
N ILE A 207 6.91 -4.65 15.44
CA ILE A 207 8.06 -3.79 15.74
C ILE A 207 7.66 -2.34 15.51
N THR A 208 7.94 -1.46 16.49
CA THR A 208 7.65 -0.03 16.32
C THR A 208 8.55 0.63 15.28
N LEU A 209 8.05 1.71 14.66
CA LEU A 209 8.83 2.52 13.73
C LEU A 209 10.17 3.00 14.32
N LEU A 210 10.18 3.34 15.62
CA LEU A 210 11.38 3.82 16.29
C LEU A 210 12.45 2.71 16.34
N VAL A 211 12.05 1.51 16.78
CA VAL A 211 12.96 0.35 16.87
C VAL A 211 13.45 -0.08 15.49
N LEU A 212 12.57 -0.08 14.47
CA LEU A 212 13.00 -0.36 13.10
C LEU A 212 14.02 0.68 12.63
N ALA A 213 13.75 1.97 12.78
CA ALA A 213 14.66 3.03 12.34
C ALA A 213 16.05 2.91 13.01
N GLU A 214 16.09 2.60 14.30
CA GLU A 214 17.32 2.36 15.06
C GLU A 214 18.09 1.14 14.54
N ARG A 215 17.43 -0.03 14.40
CA ARG A 215 18.04 -1.26 13.88
C ARG A 215 18.59 -1.10 12.46
N MET A 216 17.92 -0.29 11.63
CA MET A 216 18.34 -0.03 10.26
C MET A 216 19.45 1.02 10.15
N GLY A 217 19.75 1.75 11.23
CA GLY A 217 20.68 2.88 11.21
C GLY A 217 20.17 4.04 10.34
N GLU A 218 18.85 4.25 10.31
CA GLU A 218 18.19 5.15 9.36
C GLU A 218 17.21 6.11 10.03
N THR A 219 16.79 7.14 9.30
CA THR A 219 15.80 8.08 9.85
C THR A 219 14.41 7.44 9.93
N ARG A 220 13.60 7.89 10.91
CA ARG A 220 12.19 7.50 11.04
C ARG A 220 11.41 7.77 9.74
N SER A 221 11.66 8.90 9.08
CA SER A 221 10.95 9.27 7.85
C SER A 221 11.33 8.41 6.64
N ARG A 222 12.57 7.91 6.56
CA ARG A 222 12.96 6.95 5.51
C ARG A 222 12.35 5.58 5.74
N THR A 223 12.44 5.08 6.97
CA THR A 223 11.86 3.79 7.37
C THR A 223 10.34 3.78 7.20
N GLN A 224 9.67 4.87 7.60
CA GLN A 224 8.23 5.02 7.42
C GLN A 224 7.81 4.94 5.94
N ARG A 225 8.53 5.59 5.03
CA ARG A 225 8.22 5.53 3.59
C ARG A 225 8.34 4.13 2.99
N VAL A 226 9.22 3.29 3.54
CA VAL A 226 9.31 1.86 3.16
C VAL A 226 8.10 1.10 3.68
N LEU A 227 7.76 1.28 4.96
CA LEU A 227 6.60 0.65 5.59
C LEU A 227 5.29 1.05 4.90
N GLU A 228 5.12 2.32 4.53
CA GLU A 228 3.96 2.80 3.78
C GLU A 228 3.78 2.05 2.46
N ARG A 229 4.85 1.79 1.71
CA ARG A 229 4.77 0.97 0.48
C ARG A 229 4.36 -0.47 0.77
N MET A 230 4.86 -1.07 1.84
CA MET A 230 4.48 -2.44 2.24
C MET A 230 3.03 -2.52 2.74
N LEU A 231 2.56 -1.47 3.43
CA LEU A 231 1.17 -1.32 3.87
C LEU A 231 0.23 -1.18 2.67
N ASP A 232 0.56 -0.32 1.71
CA ASP A 232 -0.22 -0.10 0.49
C ASP A 232 -0.35 -1.39 -0.33
N MET A 233 0.70 -2.22 -0.31
CA MET A 233 0.72 -3.54 -0.95
C MET A 233 0.05 -4.64 -0.12
N SER A 234 -0.38 -4.36 1.11
CA SER A 234 -0.92 -5.37 2.05
C SER A 234 0.04 -6.49 2.43
N ILE A 235 1.36 -6.25 2.34
CA ILE A 235 2.41 -7.19 2.81
C ILE A 235 2.61 -7.07 4.32
N VAL A 236 2.51 -5.83 4.83
CA VAL A 236 2.65 -5.48 6.23
C VAL A 236 1.34 -4.86 6.71
N GLU A 237 1.06 -5.00 7.99
CA GLU A 237 -0.05 -4.32 8.65
C GLU A 237 0.43 -3.58 9.90
N ARG A 238 -0.33 -2.56 10.27
CA ARG A 238 -0.14 -1.84 11.52
C ARG A 238 -1.01 -2.48 12.59
N VAL A 239 -0.43 -2.74 13.76
CA VAL A 239 -1.15 -3.36 14.87
C VAL A 239 -0.88 -2.64 16.16
N ALA A 240 -1.93 -2.61 16.99
CA ALA A 240 -1.83 -2.21 18.37
C ALA A 240 -0.76 -3.06 19.09
N MET A 241 -0.05 -2.44 20.04
CA MET A 241 0.84 -3.15 20.96
C MET A 241 0.28 -3.07 22.39
N PRO A 242 -0.70 -3.91 22.76
CA PRO A 242 -1.32 -3.88 24.09
C PRO A 242 -0.31 -4.01 25.23
N GLU A 243 0.74 -4.80 25.05
CA GLU A 243 1.82 -5.01 26.02
C GLU A 243 2.55 -3.72 26.40
N ARG A 244 2.47 -2.69 25.54
CA ARG A 244 3.05 -1.37 25.81
C ARG A 244 2.10 -0.42 26.53
N ILE A 245 0.80 -0.71 26.56
CA ILE A 245 -0.19 0.15 27.22
C ILE A 245 0.13 0.31 28.70
N ALA A 246 0.47 -0.79 29.40
CA ALA A 246 0.78 -0.74 30.81
C ALA A 246 1.94 0.21 31.13
N GLN A 247 2.99 0.19 30.31
CA GLN A 247 4.14 1.09 30.43
C GLN A 247 3.72 2.56 30.24
N ASP A 248 2.97 2.87 29.19
CA ASP A 248 2.57 4.24 28.88
C ASP A 248 1.53 4.78 29.87
N VAL A 249 0.62 3.92 30.36
CA VAL A 249 -0.32 4.23 31.43
C VAL A 249 0.43 4.49 32.74
N TYR A 250 1.40 3.67 33.12
CA TYR A 250 2.22 3.88 34.30
C TYR A 250 2.92 5.25 34.26
N LEU A 251 3.62 5.57 33.16
CA LEU A 251 4.28 6.86 32.97
C LEU A 251 3.28 8.02 33.00
N GLY A 252 2.13 7.84 32.35
CA GLY A 252 1.04 8.81 32.34
C GLY A 252 0.48 9.08 33.74
N LEU A 253 0.19 8.04 34.51
CA LEU A 253 -0.32 8.13 35.87
C LEU A 253 0.65 8.88 36.79
N MET A 254 1.92 8.49 36.81
CA MET A 254 2.92 9.13 37.67
C MET A 254 3.08 10.61 37.31
N ARG A 255 3.26 10.92 36.02
CA ARG A 255 3.42 12.31 35.53
C ARG A 255 2.20 13.17 35.84
N GLN A 256 0.99 12.66 35.59
CA GLN A 256 -0.23 13.45 35.77
C GLN A 256 -0.59 13.60 37.24
N PHE A 257 -0.33 12.59 38.08
CA PHE A 257 -0.52 12.70 39.53
C PHE A 257 0.39 13.77 40.13
N ASP A 258 1.69 13.73 39.82
CA ASP A 258 2.66 14.69 40.34
C ASP A 258 2.32 16.13 39.92
N ALA A 259 1.77 16.31 38.71
CA ALA A 259 1.43 17.63 38.18
C ALA A 259 0.04 18.15 38.60
N ARG A 260 -0.96 17.26 38.80
CA ARG A 260 -2.39 17.64 38.89
C ARG A 260 -3.17 16.99 40.03
N GLY A 261 -2.58 16.02 40.72
CA GLY A 261 -3.17 15.36 41.87
C GLY A 261 -4.26 14.32 41.56
N GLU A 262 -4.80 13.75 42.62
CA GLU A 262 -5.78 12.64 42.60
C GLU A 262 -7.11 13.02 41.96
N GLU A 263 -7.67 14.17 42.34
CA GLU A 263 -8.98 14.61 41.86
C GLU A 263 -8.99 14.72 40.33
N TRP A 264 -7.89 15.22 39.77
CA TRP A 264 -7.73 15.29 38.32
C TRP A 264 -7.67 13.90 37.69
N LEU A 265 -6.92 12.94 38.26
CA LEU A 265 -6.85 11.56 37.75
C LEU A 265 -8.22 10.88 37.75
N MET A 266 -8.98 11.04 38.83
CA MET A 266 -10.31 10.44 38.99
C MET A 266 -11.32 11.01 37.99
N THR A 267 -11.22 12.31 37.68
CA THR A 267 -12.14 12.98 36.76
C THR A 267 -11.61 12.99 35.33
N ARG A 268 -10.77 13.97 34.99
CA ARG A 268 -10.25 14.22 33.63
C ARG A 268 -9.23 13.18 33.17
N GLY A 269 -8.48 12.59 34.10
CA GLY A 269 -7.51 11.53 33.82
C GLY A 269 -8.13 10.17 33.52
N GLY A 270 -9.45 10.03 33.68
CA GLY A 270 -10.21 8.85 33.26
C GLY A 270 -10.15 7.66 34.21
N VAL A 271 -9.42 7.73 35.32
CA VAL A 271 -9.31 6.62 36.28
C VAL A 271 -10.67 6.30 36.92
N GLY A 272 -11.50 7.31 37.18
CA GLY A 272 -12.85 7.13 37.73
C GLY A 272 -13.88 6.55 36.75
N ARG A 273 -13.50 6.30 35.48
CA ARG A 273 -14.34 5.60 34.50
C ARG A 273 -14.16 4.07 34.55
N LEU A 274 -13.10 3.61 35.22
CA LEU A 274 -12.87 2.19 35.47
C LEU A 274 -13.80 1.72 36.59
N SER A 275 -13.86 0.41 36.85
CA SER A 275 -14.60 -0.10 37.99
C SER A 275 -14.02 0.42 39.31
N ASP A 276 -14.89 0.60 40.32
CA ASP A 276 -14.48 1.13 41.63
C ASP A 276 -13.29 0.37 42.24
N GLU A 277 -13.24 -0.94 42.05
CA GLU A 277 -12.13 -1.77 42.53
C GLU A 277 -10.81 -1.41 41.85
N ILE A 278 -10.83 -1.27 40.52
CA ILE A 278 -9.66 -0.93 39.71
C ILE A 278 -9.21 0.50 40.00
N SER A 279 -10.14 1.46 40.03
CA SER A 279 -9.84 2.86 40.35
C SER A 279 -9.18 2.99 41.73
N LYS A 280 -9.69 2.30 42.75
CA LYS A 280 -9.10 2.28 44.10
C LYS A 280 -7.70 1.66 44.10
N LYS A 281 -7.49 0.54 43.39
CA LYS A 281 -6.17 -0.09 43.24
C LYS A 281 -5.16 0.86 42.59
N VAL A 282 -5.54 1.51 41.48
CA VAL A 282 -4.69 2.48 40.77
C VAL A 282 -4.34 3.66 41.69
N ILE A 283 -5.33 4.35 42.26
CA ILE A 283 -5.10 5.56 43.07
C ILE A 283 -4.29 5.26 44.34
N SER A 284 -4.62 4.18 45.05
CA SER A 284 -3.84 3.78 46.23
C SER A 284 -2.41 3.42 45.86
N GLY A 285 -2.20 2.78 44.71
CA GLY A 285 -0.89 2.46 44.16
C GLY A 285 -0.06 3.71 43.87
N VAL A 286 -0.65 4.69 43.18
CA VAL A 286 0.00 5.98 42.85
C VAL A 286 0.39 6.73 44.14
N LYS A 287 -0.55 6.89 45.09
CA LYS A 287 -0.31 7.59 46.36
C LYS A 287 0.84 6.98 47.15
N LYS A 288 0.91 5.65 47.19
CA LYS A 288 1.95 4.90 47.90
C LYS A 288 3.26 4.78 47.11
N LYS A 289 3.33 5.33 45.89
CA LYS A 289 4.45 5.15 44.93
C LYS A 289 4.85 3.67 44.78
N SER A 290 3.85 2.80 44.77
CA SER A 290 4.03 1.35 44.80
C SER A 290 3.69 0.68 43.48
N LEU A 291 3.25 1.44 42.48
CA LEU A 291 2.99 0.94 41.14
C LEU A 291 4.29 0.61 40.42
N SER A 292 4.22 -0.42 39.58
CA SER A 292 5.20 -0.76 38.56
C SER A 292 4.46 -1.07 37.26
N ILE A 293 5.18 -1.26 36.16
CA ILE A 293 4.58 -1.61 34.87
C ILE A 293 3.81 -2.93 34.99
N GLU A 294 4.40 -3.93 35.63
CA GLU A 294 3.83 -5.27 35.84
C GLU A 294 2.57 -5.21 36.71
N LYS A 295 2.55 -4.33 37.73
CA LYS A 295 1.35 -4.12 38.55
C LYS A 295 0.23 -3.45 37.76
N ILE A 296 0.55 -2.49 36.90
CA ILE A 296 -0.45 -1.87 36.04
C ILE A 296 -1.01 -2.89 35.05
N GLU A 297 -0.15 -3.72 34.44
CA GLU A 297 -0.56 -4.80 33.55
C GLU A 297 -1.55 -5.75 34.25
N SER A 298 -1.21 -6.24 35.44
CA SER A 298 -2.11 -7.08 36.25
C SER A 298 -3.41 -6.38 36.65
N ILE A 299 -3.37 -5.08 36.98
CA ILE A 299 -4.58 -4.30 37.31
C ILE A 299 -5.50 -4.16 36.08
N LEU A 300 -4.91 -4.01 34.89
CA LEU A 300 -5.64 -3.78 33.64
C LEU A 300 -6.04 -5.07 32.91
N GLU A 301 -5.60 -6.25 33.37
CA GLU A 301 -5.88 -7.54 32.74
C GLU A 301 -7.39 -7.77 32.48
N ASN A 302 -8.24 -7.32 33.40
CA ASN A 302 -9.70 -7.44 33.29
C ASN A 302 -10.39 -6.21 32.64
N VAL A 303 -9.62 -5.25 32.13
CA VAL A 303 -10.13 -4.06 31.44
C VAL A 303 -10.09 -4.31 29.94
N THR A 304 -11.20 -4.07 29.25
CA THR A 304 -11.27 -4.20 27.78
C THR A 304 -10.24 -3.30 27.10
N LEU A 305 -9.68 -3.74 25.97
CA LEU A 305 -8.65 -2.98 25.24
C LEU A 305 -9.12 -1.55 24.90
N ASP A 306 -10.40 -1.36 24.57
CA ASP A 306 -10.96 -0.03 24.28
C ASP A 306 -10.95 0.89 25.51
N ASN A 307 -11.26 0.37 26.69
CA ASN A 307 -11.19 1.13 27.94
C ASN A 307 -9.75 1.43 28.33
N GLN A 308 -8.81 0.51 28.06
CA GLN A 308 -7.39 0.77 28.25
C GLN A 308 -6.87 1.86 27.30
N LYS A 309 -7.27 1.81 26.01
CA LYS A 309 -6.98 2.86 25.01
C LYS A 309 -7.54 4.21 25.46
N LEU A 310 -8.77 4.23 25.96
CA LEU A 310 -9.42 5.44 26.47
C LEU A 310 -8.66 6.03 27.66
N LEU A 311 -8.28 5.20 28.64
CA LEU A 311 -7.49 5.61 29.80
C LEU A 311 -6.13 6.20 29.38
N LEU A 312 -5.45 5.53 28.45
CA LEU A 312 -4.18 6.03 27.92
C LEU A 312 -4.34 7.41 27.28
N ASN A 313 -5.39 7.59 26.46
CA ASN A 313 -5.70 8.87 25.82
C ASN A 313 -6.03 9.98 26.84
N THR A 314 -6.79 9.68 27.90
CA THR A 314 -7.12 10.67 28.95
C THR A 314 -5.89 11.08 29.77
N LEU A 315 -4.90 10.21 29.90
CA LEU A 315 -3.60 10.53 30.52
C LEU A 315 -2.65 11.32 29.60
N GLY A 316 -3.07 11.59 28.35
CA GLY A 316 -2.30 12.28 27.34
C GLY A 316 -1.28 11.39 26.63
N GLY A 317 -1.45 10.08 26.69
CA GLY A 317 -0.74 9.11 25.86
C GLY A 317 -1.39 8.92 24.49
N ARG A 318 -0.78 8.11 23.63
CA ARG A 318 -1.33 7.67 22.35
C ARG A 318 -1.07 6.18 22.23
N MET A 319 -2.00 5.44 21.62
CA MET A 319 -1.85 4.01 21.42
C MET A 319 -0.51 3.71 20.71
N PRO A 320 0.37 2.87 21.32
CA PRO A 320 1.58 2.45 20.65
C PRO A 320 1.24 1.46 19.54
N TYR A 321 1.81 1.72 18.36
CA TYR A 321 1.62 0.92 17.17
C TYR A 321 2.94 0.33 16.70
N GLY A 322 2.87 -0.94 16.32
CA GLY A 322 3.93 -1.67 15.64
C GLY A 322 3.53 -2.06 14.22
N PHE A 323 4.51 -2.57 13.49
CA PHE A 323 4.34 -3.12 12.15
C PHE A 323 4.74 -4.59 12.17
N ARG A 324 3.96 -5.44 11.50
CA ARG A 324 4.25 -6.87 11.32
C ARG A 324 3.86 -7.32 9.91
N ILE A 325 4.36 -8.48 9.49
CA ILE A 325 3.84 -9.17 8.30
C ILE A 325 2.34 -9.44 8.45
N ALA A 326 1.58 -9.19 7.39
CA ALA A 326 0.11 -9.25 7.39
C ALA A 326 -0.44 -10.67 7.19
N GLY A 327 0.04 -11.61 8.00
CA GLY A 327 -0.31 -13.04 7.97
C GLY A 327 0.67 -13.86 8.79
N ARG A 328 0.26 -15.05 9.24
CA ARG A 328 1.13 -15.93 10.05
C ARG A 328 2.32 -16.46 9.26
N ASN A 329 2.16 -16.67 7.95
CA ASN A 329 3.16 -17.19 7.04
C ASN A 329 3.06 -16.50 5.66
N GLY A 330 3.93 -16.89 4.73
CA GLY A 330 3.96 -16.29 3.40
C GLY A 330 2.73 -16.60 2.52
N ASP A 331 2.05 -17.73 2.75
CA ASP A 331 0.85 -18.11 2.00
C ASP A 331 -0.33 -17.20 2.33
N GLU A 332 -0.54 -16.88 3.60
CA GLU A 332 -1.59 -15.92 4.01
C GLU A 332 -1.34 -14.52 3.47
N VAL A 333 -0.08 -14.08 3.46
CA VAL A 333 0.29 -12.81 2.82
C VAL A 333 -0.01 -12.86 1.33
N THR A 334 0.32 -13.97 0.67
CA THR A 334 0.04 -14.17 -0.75
C THR A 334 -1.46 -14.08 -1.04
N GLU A 335 -2.29 -14.80 -0.28
CA GLU A 335 -3.74 -14.76 -0.41
C GLU A 335 -4.29 -13.34 -0.19
N ARG A 336 -3.81 -12.65 0.85
CA ARG A 336 -4.22 -11.27 1.16
C ARG A 336 -3.91 -10.32 0.00
N VAL A 337 -2.69 -10.35 -0.53
CA VAL A 337 -2.28 -9.48 -1.64
C VAL A 337 -3.06 -9.82 -2.91
N LEU A 338 -3.23 -11.10 -3.24
CA LEU A 338 -3.98 -11.53 -4.42
C LEU A 338 -5.47 -11.18 -4.33
N SER A 339 -6.08 -11.28 -3.15
CA SER A 339 -7.48 -10.87 -2.93
C SER A 339 -7.68 -9.38 -3.22
N ARG A 340 -6.75 -8.52 -2.77
CA ARG A 340 -6.76 -7.09 -3.07
C ARG A 340 -6.54 -6.80 -4.56
N LEU A 341 -5.64 -7.55 -5.21
CA LEU A 341 -5.43 -7.47 -6.65
C LEU A 341 -6.71 -7.86 -7.41
N ASP A 342 -7.32 -8.98 -7.08
CA ASP A 342 -8.51 -9.50 -7.76
C ASP A 342 -9.68 -8.52 -7.64
N ARG A 343 -9.86 -7.87 -6.48
CA ARG A 343 -10.83 -6.77 -6.32
C ARG A 343 -10.54 -5.61 -7.27
N THR A 344 -9.28 -5.20 -7.38
CA THR A 344 -8.86 -4.10 -8.26
C THR A 344 -9.05 -4.46 -9.74
N ILE A 345 -8.67 -5.68 -10.13
CA ILE A 345 -8.86 -6.22 -11.49
C ILE A 345 -10.35 -6.26 -11.87
N ARG A 346 -11.23 -6.70 -10.97
CA ARG A 346 -12.68 -6.71 -11.25
C ARG A 346 -13.20 -5.32 -11.59
N ARG A 347 -12.74 -4.28 -10.87
CA ARG A 347 -13.10 -2.89 -11.16
C ARG A 347 -12.56 -2.44 -12.51
N LEU A 348 -11.28 -2.74 -12.81
CA LEU A 348 -10.67 -2.44 -14.12
C LEU A 348 -11.49 -3.04 -15.26
N LYS A 349 -11.81 -4.34 -15.19
CA LYS A 349 -12.63 -5.03 -16.19
C LYS A 349 -14.01 -4.41 -16.36
N THR A 350 -14.66 -4.05 -15.24
CA THR A 350 -15.98 -3.43 -15.29
C THR A 350 -15.94 -2.06 -15.98
N VAL A 351 -14.92 -1.23 -15.67
CA VAL A 351 -14.80 0.08 -16.30
C VAL A 351 -14.36 -0.03 -17.76
N SER A 352 -13.48 -0.97 -18.11
CA SER A 352 -13.08 -1.18 -19.50
C SER A 352 -14.24 -1.66 -20.39
N SER A 353 -15.13 -2.52 -19.88
CA SER A 353 -16.38 -2.88 -20.59
C SER A 353 -17.23 -1.64 -20.86
N ARG A 354 -17.39 -0.76 -19.86
CA ARG A 354 -18.17 0.47 -20.02
C ARG A 354 -17.56 1.47 -21.00
N VAL A 355 -16.23 1.49 -21.13
CA VAL A 355 -15.54 2.29 -22.16
C VAL A 355 -15.89 1.78 -23.55
N ASP A 356 -15.87 0.46 -23.76
CA ASP A 356 -16.26 -0.11 -25.06
C ASP A 356 -17.75 0.15 -25.35
N GLU A 357 -18.64 -0.05 -24.36
CA GLU A 357 -20.09 0.23 -24.47
C GLU A 357 -20.41 1.71 -24.75
N SER A 358 -19.56 2.65 -24.33
CA SER A 358 -19.80 4.08 -24.56
C SER A 358 -19.29 4.58 -25.92
N LEU A 359 -18.65 3.70 -26.69
CA LEU A 359 -18.21 3.95 -28.07
C LEU A 359 -19.18 3.39 -29.11
N GLU A 360 -20.11 2.51 -28.70
CA GLU A 360 -21.27 2.04 -29.49
C GLU A 360 -22.40 3.06 -29.50
#